data_AF-A0A536FNR5-F1
#
_entry.id   AF-A0A536FNR5-F1
#
_cell.length_a   1.000
_cell.length_b   1.000
_cell.length_c   1.000
_cell.angle_alpha   90.00
_cell.angle_beta   90.00
_cell.angle_gamma   90.00
#
_symmetry.space_group_name_H-M   'P 1'
#
loop_
_entity.id
_entity.type
_entity.pdbx_description
1 polymer ?
#
loop_
_entity_poly.entity_id
_entity_poly.type
_entity_poly.pdbx_seq_one_letter_code
_entity_poly.pdbx_strand_id
1 'polypeptide(L)'
;MGGRHRGGHRRTHGRNRGRVANRARRVPQRSTHDQGADPGVPLGQTFEAVIASTGNTVFQRGLTTVRDQMTSGEGFAGPLIRTRLFPPMLTQMVRVGEETGTLDTYLEQAADFYEEELDYRIRTMTSLIEPVMTVAVGLVVGFIAVSLISAMYGLVGAIK
;
A
#
# COMPACT_ATOMS: atom_id res chain seq x y z
N MET A 1 -0.43 66.52 -73.33
CA MET A 1 -0.03 65.42 -74.24
C MET A 1 1.43 65.08 -73.98
N GLY A 2 1.74 63.81 -73.72
CA GLY A 2 3.03 63.22 -74.11
C GLY A 2 4.11 62.99 -73.03
N GLY A 3 4.36 61.71 -72.73
CA GLY A 3 5.70 61.16 -72.43
C GLY A 3 6.19 61.29 -70.99
N ARG A 4 5.95 60.38 -70.03
CA ARG A 4 6.37 58.97 -69.88
C ARG A 4 7.89 58.69 -69.95
N HIS A 5 8.34 58.00 -68.88
CA HIS A 5 9.44 57.02 -68.79
C HIS A 5 10.89 57.54 -68.75
N ARG A 6 11.85 56.94 -68.04
CA ARG A 6 11.95 56.07 -66.83
C ARG A 6 13.47 55.83 -66.65
N GLY A 7 13.92 55.65 -65.41
CA GLY A 7 15.20 55.00 -65.05
C GLY A 7 16.40 55.96 -65.06
N GLY A 8 17.22 56.09 -64.01
CA GLY A 8 17.54 55.18 -62.91
C GLY A 8 19.04 54.94 -62.95
N HIS A 9 19.80 55.51 -62.01
CA HIS A 9 21.18 55.12 -61.73
C HIS A 9 21.48 55.20 -60.24
N ARG A 10 22.23 54.20 -59.81
CA ARG A 10 22.51 53.72 -58.45
C ARG A 10 23.47 54.67 -57.71
N ARG A 11 23.38 54.73 -56.37
CA ARG A 11 24.35 54.15 -55.41
C ARG A 11 24.23 54.75 -53.99
N THR A 12 24.22 53.82 -53.03
CA THR A 12 24.85 53.88 -51.69
C THR A 12 24.38 54.92 -50.68
N HIS A 13 23.65 54.47 -49.65
CA HIS A 13 24.11 54.63 -48.26
C HIS A 13 23.40 53.68 -47.30
N GLY A 14 24.17 53.21 -46.32
CA GLY A 14 23.89 52.01 -45.54
C GLY A 14 22.75 52.12 -44.53
N ARG A 15 22.25 50.94 -44.17
CA ARG A 15 21.71 50.68 -42.83
C ARG A 15 21.93 49.22 -42.50
N ASN A 16 23.09 48.98 -41.90
CA ASN A 16 23.34 47.82 -41.07
C ASN A 16 22.39 47.87 -39.87
N ARG A 17 21.32 47.08 -39.89
CA ARG A 17 20.59 46.66 -38.69
C ARG A 17 20.14 45.22 -38.90
N GLY A 18 21.02 44.30 -38.49
CA GLY A 18 20.68 42.90 -38.33
C GLY A 18 19.45 42.75 -37.42
N ARG A 19 18.55 41.86 -37.82
CA ARG A 19 17.53 41.18 -36.98
C ARG A 19 16.60 40.35 -37.88
N VAL A 20 17.15 39.39 -38.63
CA VAL A 20 16.30 38.40 -39.34
C VAL A 20 16.86 36.96 -39.26
N ALA A 21 17.80 36.68 -38.36
CA ALA A 21 18.40 35.35 -38.26
C ALA A 21 18.39 34.81 -36.82
N ASN A 22 17.22 34.69 -36.19
CA ASN A 22 16.98 33.70 -35.12
C ASN A 22 15.55 33.77 -34.54
N ARG A 23 14.56 33.19 -35.23
CA ARG A 23 13.25 32.88 -34.63
C ARG A 23 12.87 31.40 -34.73
N ALA A 24 13.88 30.53 -34.74
CA ALA A 24 13.73 29.11 -34.48
C ALA A 24 14.25 28.78 -33.06
N ARG A 25 13.80 29.53 -32.05
CA ARG A 25 13.97 29.09 -30.66
C ARG A 25 12.76 28.25 -30.32
N ARG A 26 12.99 26.95 -30.48
CA ARG A 26 12.20 25.80 -30.01
C ARG A 26 11.21 26.21 -28.92
N VAL A 27 9.93 25.97 -29.16
CA VAL A 27 8.95 25.81 -28.10
C VAL A 27 9.58 24.88 -27.06
N PRO A 28 9.69 25.26 -25.77
CA PRO A 28 10.10 24.30 -24.76
C PRO A 28 9.03 23.20 -24.79
N GLN A 29 9.41 22.01 -25.26
CA GLN A 29 8.68 20.81 -24.88
C GLN A 29 8.73 20.82 -23.37
N ARG A 30 7.62 21.23 -22.74
CA ARG A 30 7.36 20.85 -21.36
C ARG A 30 7.34 19.33 -21.40
N SER A 31 8.43 18.72 -20.95
CA SER A 31 8.49 17.31 -20.59
C SER A 31 7.53 17.12 -19.42
N THR A 32 6.22 17.08 -19.68
CA THR A 32 5.18 16.67 -18.73
C THR A 32 5.18 15.15 -18.60
N HIS A 33 6.37 14.58 -18.40
CA HIS A 33 6.57 13.15 -18.20
C HIS A 33 7.55 12.89 -17.05
N ASP A 34 7.54 13.78 -16.06
CA ASP A 34 8.02 13.47 -14.72
C ASP A 34 6.80 13.51 -13.79
N GLN A 35 5.90 12.55 -13.99
CA GLN A 35 4.78 12.33 -13.09
C GLN A 35 5.28 11.31 -12.07
N GLY A 36 5.92 11.83 -11.03
CA GLY A 36 6.09 11.18 -9.74
C GLY A 36 6.77 9.82 -9.77
N ALA A 37 8.03 9.75 -10.19
CA ALA A 37 8.91 8.86 -9.45
C ALA A 37 9.11 9.52 -8.08
N ASP A 38 8.22 9.23 -7.12
CA ASP A 38 8.56 9.48 -5.72
C ASP A 38 9.95 8.86 -5.53
N PRO A 39 11.00 9.65 -5.23
CA PRO A 39 12.30 9.06 -4.96
C PRO A 39 12.06 8.14 -3.78
N GLY A 40 12.08 6.83 -4.07
CA GLY A 40 11.67 5.80 -3.13
C GLY A 40 12.28 6.10 -1.78
N VAL A 41 11.43 6.22 -0.76
CA VAL A 41 11.88 6.46 0.60
C VAL A 41 12.97 5.44 0.89
N PRO A 42 14.17 5.85 1.36
CA PRO A 42 15.27 4.92 1.55
C PRO A 42 14.80 3.72 2.38
N LEU A 43 15.11 2.51 1.93
CA LEU A 43 14.61 1.27 2.55
C LEU A 43 14.86 1.22 4.07
N GLY A 44 15.93 1.86 4.56
CA GLY A 44 16.18 1.99 6.00
C GLY A 44 15.13 2.84 6.73
N GLN A 45 14.67 3.96 6.13
CA GLN A 45 13.65 4.84 6.71
C GLN A 45 12.27 4.18 6.69
N THR A 46 11.91 3.46 5.61
CA THR A 46 10.66 2.70 5.57
C THR A 46 10.68 1.58 6.60
N PHE A 47 11.81 0.89 6.78
CA PHE A 47 11.95 -0.13 7.82
C PHE A 47 11.78 0.42 9.23
N GLU A 48 12.30 1.61 9.53
CA GLU A 48 12.09 2.26 10.83
C GLU A 48 10.63 2.57 11.10
N ALA A 49 9.90 3.05 10.09
CA ALA A 49 8.46 3.28 10.20
C ALA A 49 7.68 1.97 10.47
N VAL A 50 8.05 0.87 9.81
CA VAL A 50 7.44 -0.47 10.01
C VAL A 50 7.75 -1.02 11.40
N ILE A 51 8.97 -0.85 11.90
CA ILE A 51 9.34 -1.26 13.26
C ILE A 51 8.55 -0.44 14.28
N ALA A 52 8.44 0.87 14.08
CA ALA A 52 7.71 1.76 15.00
C ALA A 52 6.20 1.51 15.02
N SER A 53 5.59 1.12 13.90
CA SER A 53 4.16 0.79 13.81
C SER A 53 3.81 -0.57 14.43
N THR A 54 4.81 -1.44 14.60
CA THR A 54 4.60 -2.76 15.18
C THR A 54 4.44 -2.69 16.70
N GLY A 55 3.26 -3.04 17.23
CA GLY A 55 2.97 -3.01 18.67
C GLY A 55 3.59 -4.16 19.50
N ASN A 56 4.21 -5.15 18.86
CA ASN A 56 4.76 -6.33 19.54
C ASN A 56 6.29 -6.24 19.66
N THR A 57 6.81 -6.19 20.89
CA THR A 57 8.25 -6.14 21.18
C THR A 57 9.07 -7.30 20.59
N VAL A 58 8.48 -8.48 20.40
CA VAL A 58 9.16 -9.62 19.75
C VAL A 58 9.39 -9.33 18.28
N PHE A 59 8.38 -8.82 17.59
CA PHE A 59 8.50 -8.43 16.18
C PHE A 59 9.43 -7.24 16.00
N GLN A 60 9.37 -6.24 16.87
CA GLN A 60 10.30 -5.10 16.82
C GLN A 60 11.77 -5.56 16.88
N ARG A 61 12.11 -6.45 17.82
CA ARG A 61 13.48 -6.99 17.94
C ARG A 61 13.87 -7.81 16.72
N GLY A 62 12.97 -8.66 16.23
CA GLY A 62 13.20 -9.47 15.04
C GLY A 62 13.45 -8.61 13.79
N LEU A 63 12.59 -7.64 13.53
CA LEU A 63 12.69 -6.71 12.40
C LEU A 63 13.92 -5.79 12.49
N THR A 64 14.28 -5.35 13.70
CA THR A 64 15.53 -4.59 13.91
C THR A 64 16.75 -5.42 13.54
N THR A 65 16.79 -6.69 13.96
CA THR A 65 17.88 -7.62 13.61
C THR A 65 17.95 -7.83 12.09
N VAL A 66 16.80 -7.98 11.43
CA VAL A 66 16.73 -8.10 9.95
C VAL A 66 17.29 -6.86 9.26
N ARG A 67 16.89 -5.65 9.72
CA ARG A 67 17.39 -4.38 9.17
C ARG A 67 18.90 -4.24 9.30
N ASP A 68 19.45 -4.59 10.47
CA ASP A 68 20.89 -4.48 10.73
C ASP A 68 21.70 -5.45 9.84
N GLN A 69 21.20 -6.67 9.66
CA GLN A 69 21.82 -7.68 8.80
C GLN A 69 21.72 -7.33 7.30
N MET A 70 20.57 -6.79 6.87
CA MET A 70 20.38 -6.29 5.51
C MET A 70 21.34 -5.13 5.21
N THR A 71 21.49 -4.18 6.14
CA THR A 71 22.41 -3.03 6.01
C THR A 71 23.88 -3.48 5.99
N SER A 72 24.18 -4.61 6.63
CA SER A 72 25.50 -5.25 6.62
C SER A 72 25.80 -6.05 5.33
N GLY A 73 24.83 -6.16 4.42
CA GLY A 73 24.98 -6.82 3.11
C GLY A 73 24.64 -8.31 3.08
N GLU A 74 23.99 -8.85 4.12
CA GLU A 74 23.63 -10.29 4.18
C GLU A 74 22.39 -10.65 3.33
N GLY A 75 21.78 -9.65 2.67
CA GLY A 75 20.51 -9.79 1.98
C GLY A 75 19.30 -9.70 2.91
N PHE A 76 18.11 -9.92 2.37
CA PHE A 76 16.83 -9.72 3.04
C PHE A 76 16.17 -11.05 3.48
N ALA A 77 16.16 -12.06 2.62
CA ALA A 77 15.50 -13.35 2.88
C ALA A 77 16.15 -14.15 4.00
N GLY A 78 17.49 -14.21 4.02
CA GLY A 78 18.25 -14.97 5.01
C GLY A 78 17.96 -14.54 6.45
N PRO A 79 18.15 -13.26 6.79
CA PRO A 79 17.76 -12.70 8.08
C PRO A 79 16.29 -12.95 8.43
N LEU A 80 15.38 -12.73 7.48
CA LEU A 80 13.93 -12.87 7.69
C LEU A 80 13.55 -14.30 8.06
N ILE A 81 14.10 -15.31 7.36
CA ILE A 81 13.87 -16.74 7.63
C ILE A 81 14.32 -17.13 9.04
N ARG A 82 15.47 -16.62 9.50
CA ARG A 82 16.01 -16.95 10.83
C ARG A 82 15.13 -16.48 11.98
N THR A 83 14.37 -15.41 11.78
CA THR A 83 13.46 -14.90 12.83
C THR A 83 12.35 -15.90 13.16
N ARG A 84 11.92 -16.73 12.20
CA ARG A 84 10.75 -17.63 12.30
C ARG A 84 9.45 -16.94 12.76
N LEU A 85 9.39 -15.61 12.65
CA LEU A 85 8.20 -14.82 12.97
C LEU A 85 7.20 -14.80 11.82
N PHE A 86 7.70 -15.06 10.60
CA PHE A 86 6.91 -15.03 9.39
C PHE A 86 6.59 -16.45 8.92
N PRO A 87 5.35 -16.67 8.42
CA PRO A 87 4.97 -17.92 7.77
C PRO A 87 5.90 -18.31 6.61
N PRO A 88 6.06 -19.61 6.35
CA PRO A 88 7.01 -20.12 5.36
C PRO A 88 6.73 -19.61 3.94
N MET A 89 5.45 -19.40 3.58
CA MET A 89 5.07 -18.85 2.28
C MET A 89 5.70 -17.47 2.04
N LEU A 90 5.57 -16.54 3.00
CA LEU A 90 6.14 -15.20 2.87
C LEU A 90 7.67 -15.27 2.72
N THR A 91 8.31 -16.09 3.53
CA THR A 91 9.78 -16.24 3.45
C THR A 91 10.24 -16.83 2.12
N GLN A 92 9.44 -17.68 1.48
CA GLN A 92 9.74 -18.22 0.15
C GLN A 92 9.55 -17.18 -0.95
N MET A 93 8.47 -16.38 -0.90
CA MET A 93 8.23 -15.30 -1.86
C MET A 93 9.36 -14.28 -1.81
N VAL A 94 9.79 -13.91 -0.60
CA VAL A 94 10.93 -13.02 -0.38
C VAL A 94 12.23 -13.62 -0.93
N ARG A 95 12.49 -14.91 -0.69
CA ARG A 95 13.68 -15.58 -1.25
C ARG A 95 13.69 -15.58 -2.77
N VAL A 96 12.57 -15.93 -3.41
CA VAL A 96 12.45 -15.94 -4.88
C VAL A 96 12.59 -14.53 -5.44
N GLY A 97 11.96 -13.54 -4.80
CA GLY A 97 12.05 -12.14 -5.18
C GLY A 97 13.48 -11.59 -5.07
N GLU A 98 14.21 -11.96 -4.02
CA GLU A 98 15.62 -11.58 -3.86
C GLU A 98 16.53 -12.27 -4.88
N GLU A 99 16.36 -13.58 -5.13
CA GLU A 99 17.15 -14.34 -6.12
C GLU A 99 16.93 -13.85 -7.56
N THR A 100 15.73 -13.39 -7.88
CA THR A 100 15.34 -12.92 -9.23
C THR A 100 15.44 -11.41 -9.40
N GLY A 101 15.74 -10.67 -8.33
CA GLY A 101 15.74 -9.20 -8.33
C GLY A 101 14.35 -8.57 -8.51
N THR A 102 13.28 -9.32 -8.21
CA THR A 102 11.87 -8.88 -8.29
C THR A 102 11.20 -8.79 -6.92
N LEU A 103 11.98 -8.46 -5.89
CA LEU A 103 11.54 -8.42 -4.49
C LEU A 103 10.29 -7.54 -4.29
N ASP A 104 10.24 -6.37 -4.93
CA ASP A 104 9.11 -5.44 -4.81
C ASP A 104 7.78 -6.12 -5.21
N THR A 105 7.78 -6.82 -6.33
CA THR A 105 6.59 -7.55 -6.85
C THR A 105 6.18 -8.69 -5.91
N TYR A 106 7.13 -9.45 -5.38
CA TYR A 106 6.81 -10.55 -4.46
C TYR A 106 6.39 -10.06 -3.07
N LEU A 107 6.87 -8.90 -2.62
CA LEU A 107 6.41 -8.25 -1.40
C LEU A 107 4.98 -7.70 -1.54
N GLU A 108 4.64 -7.14 -2.71
CA GLU A 108 3.28 -6.70 -3.03
C GLU A 108 2.31 -7.90 -3.04
N GLN A 109 2.66 -8.98 -3.75
CA GLN A 109 1.84 -10.21 -3.73
C GLN A 109 1.71 -10.81 -2.32
N ALA A 110 2.76 -10.72 -1.49
CA ALA A 110 2.67 -11.16 -0.12
C ALA A 110 1.68 -10.28 0.66
N ALA A 111 1.77 -8.95 0.52
CA ALA A 111 0.84 -8.03 1.18
C ALA A 111 -0.62 -8.34 0.79
N ASP A 112 -0.91 -8.50 -0.50
CA ASP A 112 -2.24 -8.83 -1.02
C ASP A 112 -2.76 -10.14 -0.41
N PHE A 113 -1.92 -11.18 -0.35
CA PHE A 113 -2.29 -12.46 0.24
C PHE A 113 -2.63 -12.34 1.74
N TYR A 114 -1.86 -11.57 2.51
CA TYR A 114 -2.16 -11.38 3.93
C TYR A 114 -3.39 -10.51 4.16
N GLU A 115 -3.66 -9.55 3.29
CA GLU A 115 -4.89 -8.75 3.33
C GLU A 115 -6.11 -9.66 3.09
N GLU A 116 -6.07 -10.50 2.07
CA GLU A 116 -7.16 -11.46 1.77
C GLU A 116 -7.36 -12.48 2.89
N GLU A 117 -6.27 -13.04 3.44
CA GLU A 117 -6.32 -13.98 4.57
C GLU A 117 -6.85 -13.30 5.85
N LEU A 118 -6.47 -12.04 6.11
CA LEU A 118 -6.97 -11.27 7.24
C LEU A 118 -8.47 -11.00 7.09
N ASP A 119 -8.91 -10.58 5.90
CA ASP A 119 -10.31 -10.35 5.57
C ASP A 119 -11.14 -11.62 5.77
N TYR A 120 -10.63 -12.77 5.29
CA TYR A 120 -11.26 -14.07 5.50
C TYR A 120 -11.41 -14.40 6.99
N ARG A 121 -10.37 -14.17 7.79
CA ARG A 121 -10.40 -14.38 9.24
C ARG A 121 -11.38 -13.46 9.94
N ILE A 122 -11.42 -12.18 9.58
CA ILE A 122 -12.36 -11.21 10.14
C ILE A 122 -13.80 -11.63 9.83
N ARG A 123 -14.09 -12.00 8.57
CA ARG A 123 -15.41 -12.48 8.14
C ARG A 123 -15.81 -13.73 8.90
N THR A 124 -14.90 -14.67 9.06
CA THR A 124 -15.15 -15.92 9.80
C THR A 124 -15.43 -15.64 11.28
N MET A 125 -14.60 -14.82 11.93
CA MET A 125 -14.80 -14.42 13.33
C MET A 125 -16.12 -13.67 13.53
N THR A 126 -16.46 -12.76 12.61
CA THR A 126 -17.71 -11.99 12.66
C THR A 126 -18.92 -12.88 12.42
N SER A 127 -18.83 -13.85 11.51
CA SER A 127 -19.87 -14.85 11.25
C SER A 127 -20.18 -15.71 12.48
N LEU A 128 -19.18 -15.99 13.33
CA LEU A 128 -19.38 -16.70 14.60
C LEU A 128 -20.12 -15.88 15.67
N ILE A 129 -20.20 -14.56 15.54
CA ILE A 129 -20.92 -13.72 16.51
C ILE A 129 -22.43 -13.97 16.43
N GLU A 130 -22.99 -14.14 15.23
CA GLU A 130 -24.42 -14.40 15.02
C GLU A 130 -24.95 -15.65 15.77
N PRO A 131 -24.34 -16.85 15.64
CA PRO A 131 -24.79 -18.02 16.37
C PRO A 131 -24.58 -17.89 17.88
N VAL A 132 -23.50 -17.23 18.34
CA VAL A 132 -23.27 -16.98 19.77
C VAL A 132 -24.39 -16.13 20.36
N MET A 133 -24.78 -15.05 19.68
CA MET A 133 -25.89 -14.20 20.11
C MET A 133 -27.22 -14.96 20.12
N THR A 134 -27.47 -15.79 19.10
CA THR A 134 -28.69 -16.61 19.01
C THR A 134 -28.81 -17.59 20.17
N VAL A 135 -27.72 -18.30 20.50
CA VAL A 135 -27.68 -19.21 21.66
C VAL A 135 -27.89 -18.44 22.96
N ALA A 136 -27.27 -17.28 23.12
CA ALA A 136 -27.44 -16.46 24.33
C ALA A 136 -28.90 -16.03 24.54
N VAL A 137 -29.58 -15.55 23.48
CA VAL A 137 -31.01 -15.20 23.55
C VAL A 137 -31.86 -16.43 23.85
N GLY A 138 -31.57 -17.56 23.19
CA GLY A 138 -32.26 -18.84 23.43
C GLY A 138 -32.16 -19.29 24.90
N LEU A 139 -30.99 -19.13 25.53
CA LEU A 139 -30.79 -19.44 26.94
C LEU A 139 -31.59 -18.52 27.86
N VAL A 140 -31.61 -17.21 27.60
CA VAL A 140 -32.39 -16.25 28.40
C VAL A 140 -33.88 -16.56 28.32
N VAL A 141 -34.41 -16.74 27.12
CA VAL A 141 -35.83 -17.05 26.91
C VAL A 141 -36.19 -18.42 27.49
N GLY A 142 -35.33 -19.42 27.28
CA GLY A 142 -35.50 -20.76 27.85
C GLY A 142 -35.50 -20.74 29.39
N PHE A 143 -34.60 -19.98 30.00
CA PHE A 143 -34.55 -19.81 31.45
C PHE A 143 -35.82 -19.18 32.02
N ILE A 144 -36.33 -18.13 31.37
CA ILE A 144 -37.60 -17.49 31.77
C ILE A 144 -38.76 -18.49 31.64
N ALA A 145 -38.86 -19.21 30.51
CA ALA A 145 -39.92 -20.18 30.29
C ALA A 145 -39.94 -21.30 31.35
N VAL A 146 -38.77 -21.88 31.65
CA VAL A 146 -38.63 -22.90 32.70
C VAL A 146 -39.02 -22.36 34.08
N SER A 147 -38.62 -21.13 34.40
CA SER A 147 -38.96 -20.48 35.67
C SER A 147 -40.46 -20.28 35.83
N LEU A 148 -41.15 -19.82 34.78
CA LEU A 148 -42.61 -19.63 34.79
C LEU A 148 -43.37 -20.96 34.95
N ILE A 149 -42.95 -21.99 34.21
CA ILE A 149 -43.55 -23.32 34.28
C ILE A 149 -43.37 -23.91 35.68
N SER A 150 -42.16 -23.81 36.26
CA SER A 150 -41.88 -24.26 37.62
C SER A 150 -42.76 -23.56 38.66
N ALA A 151 -42.88 -22.23 38.57
CA ALA A 151 -43.75 -21.45 39.46
C ALA A 151 -45.22 -21.86 39.36
N MET A 152 -45.72 -22.09 38.14
CA MET A 152 -47.08 -22.56 37.90
C MET A 152 -47.33 -23.93 38.56
N TYR A 153 -46.42 -24.89 38.41
CA TYR A 153 -46.54 -26.20 39.05
C TYR A 153 -46.56 -26.09 40.59
N GLY A 154 -45.73 -25.20 41.15
CA GLY A 154 -45.75 -24.91 42.59
C GLY A 154 -47.11 -24.38 43.06
N LEU A 155 -47.73 -23.48 42.30
CA LEU A 155 -49.04 -22.92 42.64
C LEU A 155 -50.15 -23.98 42.57
N VAL A 156 -50.17 -24.81 41.53
CA VAL A 156 -51.18 -25.87 41.38
C VAL A 156 -51.06 -26.92 42.49
N GLY A 157 -49.83 -27.25 42.91
CA GLY A 157 -49.59 -28.15 44.04
C GLY A 157 -50.07 -27.59 45.38
N ALA A 158 -50.07 -26.26 45.55
CA ALA A 158 -50.49 -25.59 46.78
C ALA A 158 -52.02 -25.47 46.95
N ILE A 159 -52.82 -25.74 45.90
CA ILE A 159 -54.29 -25.60 45.91
C ILE A 159 -54.99 -26.92 46.29
N LYS A 160 -54.24 -27.96 46.68
CA LYS A 160 -54.76 -29.27 47.07
C LYS A 160 -54.58 -29.51 48.56
#